data_AF-A0A7X7X8F0-F1
#
_entry.id   AF-A0A7X7X8F0-F1
#
_cell.length_a   1.000
_cell.length_b   1.000
_cell.length_c   1.000
_cell.angle_alpha   90.00
_cell.angle_beta   90.00
_cell.angle_gamma   90.00
#
_symmetry.space_group_name_H-M   'P 1'
#
loop_
_entity.id
_entity.type
_entity.pdbx_description
1 polymer ?
#
loop_
_entity_poly.entity_id
_entity_poly.type
_entity_poly.pdbx_seq_one_letter_code
_entity_poly.pdbx_strand_id
1 'polypeptide(L)'
;FTRLGDVEAILVPFSAINQDLNGYDVSVHVNGGGVTGQTDAVQLGLARAIVKMDGTLKPSLSHAGLLTRDPRIKERKKPGLKRARKAPTYTKR
;
A
#
# COMPACT_ATOMS: atom_id res chain seq x y z
N PHE A 1 9.90 9.76 2.65
CA PHE A 1 9.31 9.67 1.30
C PHE A 1 9.98 10.72 0.44
N THR A 2 10.69 10.32 -0.62
CA THR A 2 11.56 11.24 -1.40
C THR A 2 11.05 11.47 -2.82
N ARG A 3 10.05 10.70 -3.29
CA ARG A 3 9.50 10.86 -4.63
C ARG A 3 8.29 11.79 -4.57
N LEU A 4 8.11 12.55 -5.66
CA LEU A 4 6.88 13.32 -5.88
C LEU A 4 5.70 12.34 -6.00
N GLY A 5 4.58 12.67 -5.36
CA GLY A 5 3.37 11.83 -5.32
C GLY A 5 3.29 10.83 -4.17
N ASP A 6 4.40 10.48 -3.50
CA ASP A 6 4.37 9.55 -2.35
C ASP A 6 3.50 10.10 -1.20
N VAL A 7 3.63 11.40 -0.91
CA VAL A 7 2.87 12.08 0.14
C VAL A 7 1.39 12.19 -0.23
N GLU A 8 1.09 12.50 -1.49
CA GLU A 8 -0.27 12.58 -2.00
C GLU A 8 -0.98 11.23 -1.87
N ALA A 9 -0.30 10.13 -2.22
CA ALA A 9 -0.81 8.77 -2.07
C ALA A 9 -1.17 8.45 -0.61
N ILE A 10 -0.32 8.85 0.33
CA ILE A 10 -0.58 8.66 1.77
C ILE A 10 -1.80 9.44 2.23
N LEU A 11 -2.05 10.63 1.69
CA LEU A 11 -3.15 11.52 2.11
C LEU A 11 -4.51 11.18 1.46
N VAL A 12 -4.55 10.29 0.47
CA VAL A 12 -5.80 9.85 -0.18
C VAL A 12 -6.95 9.49 0.78
N PRO A 13 -6.71 8.80 1.93
CA PRO A 13 -7.78 8.49 2.88
C PRO A 13 -8.49 9.73 3.45
N PHE A 14 -7.79 10.85 3.64
CA PHE A 14 -8.39 12.10 4.11
C PHE A 14 -9.25 12.75 3.02
N SER A 15 -8.76 12.74 1.77
CA SER A 15 -9.54 13.22 0.63
C SER A 15 -10.81 12.41 0.41
N ALA A 16 -10.77 11.09 0.64
CA ALA A 16 -11.93 10.21 0.48
C ALA A 16 -13.07 10.46 1.48
N ILE A 17 -12.75 11.02 2.65
CA ILE A 17 -13.73 11.37 3.70
C ILE A 17 -14.07 12.87 3.73
N ASN A 18 -13.47 13.68 2.84
CA ASN A 18 -13.58 15.14 2.82
C ASN A 18 -13.36 15.79 4.20
N GLN A 19 -12.33 15.35 4.93
CA GLN A 19 -11.94 15.96 6.20
C GLN A 19 -10.70 16.84 6.06
N ASP A 20 -10.66 17.90 6.85
CA ASP A 20 -9.53 18.83 6.89
C ASP A 20 -8.30 18.18 7.55
N LEU A 21 -7.16 18.30 6.87
CA LEU A 21 -5.86 17.81 7.34
C LEU A 21 -5.39 18.52 8.61
N ASN A 22 -5.81 19.77 8.83
CA ASN A 22 -5.36 20.59 9.96
C ASN A 22 -5.87 20.11 11.33
N GLY A 23 -6.87 19.23 11.35
CA GLY A 23 -7.42 18.67 12.60
C GLY A 23 -6.65 17.48 13.15
N TYR A 24 -5.67 16.94 12.41
CA TYR A 24 -5.04 15.66 12.73
C TYR A 24 -3.52 15.74 12.71
N ASP A 25 -2.89 15.23 13.76
CA ASP A 25 -1.46 14.94 13.78
C ASP A 25 -1.23 13.45 13.53
N VAL A 26 -0.35 13.12 12.58
CA VAL A 26 -0.11 11.76 12.12
C VAL A 26 1.38 11.45 12.22
N SER A 27 1.75 10.63 13.20
CA SER A 27 3.09 10.08 13.34
C SER A 27 3.10 8.60 12.95
N VAL A 28 4.07 8.18 12.14
CA VAL A 28 4.16 6.81 11.62
C VAL A 28 5.58 6.30 11.69
N HIS A 29 5.75 5.10 12.25
CA HIS A 29 7.01 4.37 12.25
C HIS A 29 6.94 3.19 11.27
N VAL A 30 7.77 3.19 10.24
CA VAL A 30 7.86 2.11 9.25
C VAL A 30 9.20 1.38 9.34
N ASN A 31 9.19 0.06 9.20
CA ASN A 31 10.39 -0.77 9.20
C ASN A 31 10.32 -1.84 8.09
N GLY A 32 11.43 -2.06 7.40
CA GLY A 32 11.55 -3.01 6.30
C GLY A 32 10.96 -2.53 4.97
N GLY A 33 11.02 -3.41 3.96
CA GLY A 33 10.50 -3.12 2.62
C GLY A 33 11.32 -2.09 1.84
N GLY A 34 10.65 -1.39 0.93
CA GLY A 34 11.20 -0.26 0.17
C GLY A 34 10.19 0.88 0.12
N VAL A 35 10.57 2.03 -0.43
CA VAL A 35 9.80 3.28 -0.36
C VAL A 35 8.33 3.11 -0.80
N THR A 36 8.08 2.46 -1.94
CA THR A 36 6.72 2.25 -2.46
C THR A 36 5.91 1.25 -1.61
N GLY A 37 6.56 0.23 -1.06
CA GLY A 37 5.87 -0.70 -0.16
C GLY A 37 5.54 -0.01 1.18
N GLN A 38 6.38 0.93 1.61
CA GLN A 38 6.13 1.72 2.80
C GLN A 38 4.99 2.73 2.57
N THR A 39 4.91 3.42 1.44
CA THR A 39 3.79 4.33 1.13
C THR A 39 2.45 3.61 1.21
N ASP A 40 2.35 2.45 0.56
CA ASP A 40 1.11 1.66 0.53
C ASP A 40 0.75 1.14 1.94
N ALA A 41 1.77 0.74 2.72
CA ALA A 41 1.58 0.31 4.10
C ALA A 41 1.09 1.44 5.02
N VAL A 42 1.66 2.64 4.87
CA VAL A 42 1.23 3.83 5.61
C VAL A 42 -0.20 4.21 5.23
N GLN A 43 -0.53 4.22 3.93
CA GLN A 43 -1.87 4.53 3.44
C GLN A 43 -2.94 3.60 4.04
N LEU A 44 -2.69 2.28 4.02
CA LEU A 44 -3.59 1.29 4.63
C LEU A 44 -3.67 1.46 6.16
N GLY A 45 -2.54 1.75 6.80
CA GLY A 45 -2.48 2.03 8.24
C GLY A 45 -3.33 3.24 8.63
N LEU A 46 -3.23 4.32 7.85
CA LEU A 46 -3.98 5.55 8.05
C LEU A 46 -5.49 5.33 7.86
N ALA A 47 -5.89 4.66 6.77
CA ALA A 47 -7.30 4.31 6.55
C ALA A 47 -7.89 3.49 7.71
N ARG A 48 -7.12 2.54 8.26
CA ARG A 48 -7.55 1.76 9.44
C ARG A 48 -7.60 2.59 10.72
N ALA A 49 -6.70 3.55 10.90
CA ALA A 49 -6.72 4.45 12.04
C ALA A 49 -7.98 5.33 12.02
N ILE A 50 -8.36 5.87 10.85
CA ILE A 50 -9.58 6.66 10.67
C ILE A 50 -10.83 5.83 11.03
N VAL A 51 -10.92 4.58 10.55
CA VAL A 51 -12.04 3.69 10.91
C VAL A 51 -12.13 3.40 12.41
N LYS A 52 -11.00 3.38 13.12
CA LYS A 52 -11.00 3.22 14.58
C LYS A 52 -11.45 4.48 15.31
N MET A 53 -11.17 5.66 14.76
CA MET A 53 -11.64 6.94 15.31
C MET A 53 -13.16 7.08 15.13
N ASP A 54 -13.65 6.82 13.91
CA ASP A 54 -15.07 6.88 13.59
C ASP A 54 -15.46 5.73 12.65
N GLY A 55 -16.23 4.79 13.20
CA GLY A 55 -16.71 3.62 12.46
C GLY A 55 -17.70 3.96 11.35
N THR A 56 -18.34 5.13 11.37
CA THR A 56 -19.31 5.56 10.35
C THR A 56 -18.65 5.84 9.00
N LEU A 57 -17.35 6.14 8.99
CA LEU A 57 -16.57 6.45 7.78
C LEU A 57 -16.11 5.20 7.01
N LYS A 58 -16.32 4.00 7.57
CA LYS A 58 -15.92 2.72 6.97
C LYS A 58 -16.51 2.49 5.57
N PRO A 59 -17.81 2.74 5.29
CA PRO A 59 -18.38 2.50 3.96
C PRO A 59 -17.70 3.34 2.88
N SER A 60 -17.44 4.63 3.14
CA SER A 60 -16.75 5.53 2.20
C SER A 60 -15.33 5.05 1.88
N LEU A 61 -14.55 4.69 2.92
CA LEU A 61 -13.20 4.17 2.74
C LEU A 61 -13.15 2.79 2.06
N SER A 62 -14.15 1.94 2.33
CA SER A 62 -14.28 0.65 1.67
C SER A 62 -14.64 0.80 0.20
N HIS A 63 -15.53 1.74 -0.14
CA HIS A 63 -15.91 2.03 -1.52
C HIS A 63 -14.72 2.58 -2.32
N ALA A 64 -13.88 3.40 -1.70
CA ALA A 64 -12.62 3.89 -2.27
C ALA A 64 -11.52 2.79 -2.37
N GLY A 65 -11.76 1.58 -1.89
CA GLY A 65 -10.81 0.46 -1.96
C GLY A 65 -9.62 0.55 -0.99
N LEU A 66 -9.64 1.50 -0.04
CA LEU A 66 -8.49 1.82 0.83
C LEU A 66 -8.32 0.89 2.04
N LEU A 67 -9.33 0.06 2.34
CA LEU A 67 -9.29 -0.90 3.46
C LEU A 67 -8.78 -2.28 3.06
N THR A 68 -8.66 -2.55 1.76
CA THR A 68 -8.20 -3.84 1.24
C THR A 68 -6.68 -3.93 1.33
N ARG A 69 -6.18 -4.96 2.01
CA ARG A 69 -4.74 -5.25 2.00
C ARG A 69 -4.34 -5.81 0.63
N ASP A 70 -3.34 -5.20 0.00
CA ASP A 70 -2.73 -5.77 -1.19
C ASP A 70 -2.04 -7.12 -0.87
N PRO A 71 -2.49 -8.24 -1.48
CA PRO A 71 -1.92 -9.57 -1.23
C PRO A 71 -0.68 -9.87 -2.09
N ARG A 72 -0.26 -8.97 -3.00
CA ARG A 72 0.86 -9.21 -3.91
C ARG A 72 2.15 -9.46 -3.13
N ILE A 73 2.82 -10.57 -3.44
CA ILE A 73 4.09 -10.97 -2.84
C ILE A 73 5.07 -11.43 -3.91
N LYS A 74 6.37 -11.20 -3.68
CA LYS A 74 7.42 -11.67 -4.57
C LYS A 74 7.46 -13.20 -4.59
N GLU A 75 7.24 -13.78 -5.77
CA GLU A 75 7.35 -15.22 -5.95
C GLU A 75 8.77 -15.73 -5.66
N ARG A 76 8.88 -16.91 -5.05
CA ARG A 76 10.16 -17.59 -4.84
C ARG A 76 10.79 -18.02 -6.16
N LYS A 77 12.11 -18.18 -6.17
CA LYS A 77 12.82 -18.85 -7.29
C LYS A 77 12.45 -20.34 -7.30
N LYS A 78 12.05 -20.85 -8.47
CA LYS A 78 11.80 -22.28 -8.69
C LYS A 78 13.07 -22.94 -9.27
N PRO A 79 13.38 -24.20 -8.90
CA PRO A 79 14.53 -24.91 -9.45
C PRO A 79 14.40 -25.07 -10.98
N GLY A 80 15.53 -25.06 -11.69
CA GLY A 80 15.57 -25.10 -13.16
C GLY A 80 15.22 -23.77 -13.86
N LEU A 81 14.66 -22.78 -13.17
CA LEU A 81 14.38 -21.45 -13.72
C LEU A 81 15.45 -20.42 -13.32
N LYS A 82 15.66 -19.43 -14.19
CA LYS A 82 16.60 -18.31 -13.93
C LYS A 82 16.05 -17.32 -12.90
N ARG A 83 14.72 -17.16 -12.82
CA ARG A 83 13.99 -16.35 -11.82
C ARG A 83 12.70 -17.08 -11.41
N ALA A 84 11.72 -16.40 -10.81
CA ALA A 84 10.45 -17.02 -10.41
C ALA A 84 9.72 -17.75 -11.55
N ARG A 85 9.66 -17.14 -12.74
CA ARG A 85 9.00 -17.71 -13.94
C ARG A 85 9.89 -17.79 -15.19
N LYS A 86 11.02 -17.06 -15.22
CA LYS A 86 11.89 -16.98 -16.40
C LYS A 86 12.64 -18.30 -16.63
N ALA A 87 12.22 -19.08 -17.62
CA ALA A 87 12.92 -20.28 -18.06
C ALA A 87 14.22 -19.94 -18.83
N PRO A 88 15.22 -20.84 -18.83
CA PRO A 88 16.29 -20.79 -19.82
C PRO A 88 15.74 -21.01 -21.23
N THR A 89 16.44 -20.50 -22.24
CA THR A 89 16.09 -20.74 -23.64
C THR A 89 16.23 -22.23 -23.96
N TYR A 90 15.19 -22.82 -24.54
CA TYR A 90 15.22 -24.19 -25.04
C TYR A 90 15.66 -24.20 -26.51
N THR A 91 16.60 -25.07 -26.87
CA THR A 91 17.04 -25.26 -28.26
C THR A 91 16.58 -26.64 -28.72
N LYS A 92 15.66 -26.67 -29.69
CA LYS A 92 15.22 -27.91 -30.34
C LYS A 92 16.28 -28.30 -31.38
N ARG A 93 16.61 -29.59 -31.45
CA ARG A 93 17.42 -30.18 -32.53
C ARG A 93 16.53 -30.92 -33.50
#